data_AF-A0A1C7M328-F1
#
_entry.id   AF-A0A1C7M328-F1
#
_cell.length_a   1.000
_cell.length_b   1.000
_cell.length_c   1.000
_cell.angle_alpha   90.00
_cell.angle_beta   90.00
_cell.angle_gamma   90.00
#
_symmetry.space_group_name_H-M   'P 1'
#
loop_
_entity.id
_entity.type
_entity.pdbx_description
1 polymer ?
#
loop_
_entity_poly.entity_id
_entity_poly.type
_entity_poly.pdbx_seq_one_letter_code
_entity_poly.pdbx_strand_id
1 'polypeptide(L)'
;MGGTYAGNAVACAAAVAAADAMKEENILANVNARSEELFASLNALRSNPKIAPTILDVRGKGLMVGVEFASPTGTGPYDPFANPAVPAKLATALRRSASRKAFSSSRRACTRSFGLFLP
;
A
#
# COMPACT_ATOMS: atom_id res chain seq x y z
N MET A 1 1.00 3.86 -33.82
CA MET A 1 1.21 2.63 -33.03
C MET A 1 -0.15 2.07 -32.64
N GLY A 2 -0.64 1.04 -33.36
CA GLY A 2 -1.91 0.38 -33.06
C GLY A 2 -1.65 -1.09 -32.74
N GLY A 3 -2.06 -1.54 -31.55
CA GLY A 3 -2.00 -2.95 -31.16
C GLY A 3 -3.31 -3.66 -31.48
N THR A 4 -3.28 -4.98 -31.70
CA THR A 4 -4.42 -5.82 -32.10
C THR A 4 -5.63 -5.73 -31.15
N TYR A 5 -5.42 -5.30 -29.90
CA TYR A 5 -6.46 -5.12 -28.89
C TYR A 5 -6.77 -3.65 -28.55
N ALA A 6 -6.18 -2.69 -29.28
CA ALA A 6 -6.43 -1.28 -29.06
C ALA A 6 -7.88 -0.93 -29.47
N GLY A 7 -8.66 -0.36 -28.54
CA GLY A 7 -10.03 0.06 -28.81
C GLY A 7 -11.10 -1.04 -28.72
N ASN A 8 -10.84 -2.14 -28.00
CA ASN A 8 -11.84 -3.18 -27.76
C ASN A 8 -13.07 -2.61 -27.03
N ALA A 9 -14.26 -2.74 -27.62
CA ALA A 9 -15.53 -2.26 -27.07
C ALA A 9 -15.82 -2.77 -25.65
N VAL A 10 -15.44 -4.02 -25.34
CA VAL A 10 -15.62 -4.61 -24.00
C VAL A 10 -14.69 -3.93 -22.99
N ALA A 11 -13.45 -3.64 -23.38
CA ALA A 11 -12.50 -2.95 -22.51
C ALA A 11 -12.93 -1.50 -22.26
N CYS A 12 -13.48 -0.82 -23.27
CA CYS A 12 -14.04 0.52 -23.12
C CYS A 12 -15.26 0.52 -22.18
N ALA A 13 -16.17 -0.43 -22.33
CA ALA A 13 -17.33 -0.57 -21.44
C ALA A 13 -16.91 -0.84 -19.98
N ALA A 14 -15.91 -1.73 -19.77
CA ALA A 14 -15.37 -2.00 -18.45
C ALA A 14 -14.67 -0.78 -17.83
N ALA A 15 -13.95 0.02 -18.64
CA ALA A 15 -13.29 1.24 -18.17
C ALA A 15 -14.29 2.31 -17.74
N VAL A 16 -15.41 2.47 -18.47
CA VAL A 16 -16.49 3.38 -18.08
C VAL A 16 -17.14 2.93 -16.77
N ALA A 17 -17.51 1.64 -16.68
CA ALA A 17 -18.10 1.09 -15.46
C ALA A 17 -17.16 1.23 -14.25
N ALA A 18 -15.85 1.04 -14.43
CA ALA A 18 -14.87 1.25 -13.37
C ALA A 18 -14.78 2.73 -12.96
N ALA A 19 -14.82 3.66 -13.91
CA ALA A 19 -14.81 5.09 -13.64
C ALA A 19 -16.07 5.56 -12.90
N ASP A 20 -17.23 4.98 -13.22
CA ASP A 20 -18.49 5.27 -12.55
C ASP A 20 -18.49 4.70 -11.12
N ALA A 21 -18.04 3.46 -10.93
CA ALA A 21 -17.86 2.87 -9.60
C ALA A 21 -16.91 3.69 -8.72
N MET A 22 -15.81 4.23 -9.27
CA MET A 22 -14.90 5.12 -8.53
C MET A 22 -15.60 6.38 -7.99
N LYS A 23 -16.58 6.92 -8.72
CA LYS A 23 -17.35 8.12 -8.33
C LYS A 23 -18.48 7.77 -7.36
N GLU A 24 -19.30 6.78 -7.70
CA GLU A 24 -20.48 6.39 -6.93
C GLU A 24 -20.11 5.88 -5.53
N GLU A 25 -19.07 5.07 -5.43
CA GLU A 25 -18.59 4.53 -4.16
C GLU A 25 -17.73 5.52 -3.36
N ASN A 26 -17.55 6.76 -3.84
CA ASN A 26 -16.75 7.81 -3.20
C ASN A 26 -15.34 7.33 -2.78
N ILE A 27 -14.71 6.53 -3.63
CA ILE A 27 -13.45 5.84 -3.32
C ILE A 27 -12.36 6.83 -2.93
N LEU A 28 -12.28 7.99 -3.58
CA LEU A 28 -11.28 9.02 -3.28
C LEU A 28 -11.40 9.58 -1.85
N ALA A 29 -12.62 9.82 -1.37
CA ALA A 29 -12.85 10.31 -0.01
C ALA A 29 -12.42 9.25 1.02
N ASN A 30 -12.74 7.99 0.77
CA ASN A 30 -12.30 6.88 1.62
C ASN A 30 -10.77 6.71 1.59
N VAL A 31 -10.14 6.81 0.42
CA VAL A 31 -8.67 6.76 0.27
C VAL A 31 -8.01 7.84 1.11
N ASN A 32 -8.52 9.08 1.07
CA ASN A 32 -7.97 10.18 1.86
C ASN A 32 -8.10 9.90 3.37
N ALA A 33 -9.29 9.57 3.85
CA ALA A 33 -9.53 9.27 5.26
C ALA A 33 -8.66 8.09 5.77
N ARG A 34 -8.58 6.99 5.00
CA ARG A 34 -7.77 5.83 5.38
C ARG A 34 -6.27 6.10 5.28
N SER A 35 -5.85 6.97 4.36
CA SER A 35 -4.45 7.38 4.26
C SER A 35 -4.00 8.18 5.47
N GLU A 36 -4.83 9.11 5.97
CA GLU A 36 -4.54 9.87 7.18
C GLU A 36 -4.33 8.96 8.39
N GLU A 37 -5.23 8.00 8.59
CA GLU A 37 -5.10 7.00 9.66
C GLU A 37 -3.82 6.16 9.53
N LEU A 38 -3.47 5.76 8.30
CA LEU A 38 -2.27 4.98 8.02
C LEU A 38 -1.00 5.78 8.32
N PHE A 39 -0.91 7.03 7.84
CA PHE A 39 0.22 7.90 8.12
C PHE A 39 0.33 8.25 9.60
N ALA A 40 -0.79 8.51 10.29
CA ALA A 40 -0.80 8.72 11.73
C ALA A 40 -0.25 7.51 12.49
N SER A 41 -0.67 6.30 12.10
CA SER A 41 -0.19 5.05 12.70
C SER A 41 1.31 4.82 12.46
N LEU A 42 1.80 5.08 11.24
CA LEU A 42 3.21 4.94 10.89
C LEU A 42 4.09 5.96 11.62
N ASN A 43 3.62 7.21 11.75
CA ASN A 43 4.29 8.24 12.53
C ASN A 43 4.34 7.88 14.02
N ALA A 44 3.26 7.35 14.58
CA ALA A 44 3.25 6.86 15.97
C ALA A 44 4.25 5.71 16.18
N LEU A 45 4.37 4.79 15.22
CA LEU A 45 5.39 3.73 15.26
C LEU A 45 6.81 4.29 15.17
N ARG A 46 7.04 5.33 14.38
CA ARG A 46 8.32 6.03 14.31
C ARG A 46 8.68 6.71 15.62
N SER A 47 7.71 7.25 16.35
CA SER A 47 7.92 7.87 17.66
C SER A 47 8.24 6.86 18.78
N ASN A 48 8.02 5.57 18.56
CA ASN A 48 8.34 4.55 19.56
C ASN A 48 9.86 4.32 19.61
N PRO A 49 10.54 4.54 20.74
CA PRO A 49 12.00 4.47 20.84
C PRO A 49 12.59 3.09 20.50
N LYS A 50 11.79 2.02 20.60
CA LYS A 50 12.23 0.66 20.21
C LYS A 50 12.24 0.44 18.70
N ILE A 51 11.42 1.17 17.95
CA ILE A 51 11.17 0.97 16.51
C ILE A 51 11.76 2.14 15.69
N ALA A 52 11.90 3.32 16.29
CA ALA A 52 12.55 4.49 15.73
C ALA A 52 13.90 4.22 15.02
N PRO A 53 14.85 3.43 15.57
CA PRO A 53 16.14 3.18 14.90
C PRO A 53 16.04 2.26 13.68
N THR A 54 14.86 1.70 13.42
CA THR A 54 14.60 0.74 12.35
C THR A 54 13.87 1.35 11.16
N ILE A 55 13.04 2.37 11.38
CA ILE A 55 12.29 3.07 10.31
C ILE A 55 13.06 4.33 9.94
N LEU A 56 13.60 4.38 8.72
CA LEU A 56 14.41 5.48 8.22
C LEU A 56 13.52 6.60 7.66
N ASP A 57 12.59 6.22 6.78
CA ASP A 57 11.73 7.16 6.07
C ASP A 57 10.34 6.55 5.81
N VAL A 58 9.33 7.42 5.76
CA VAL A 58 7.94 7.08 5.40
C VAL A 58 7.48 8.09 4.37
N ARG A 59 7.25 7.63 3.14
CA ARG A 59 6.89 8.46 1.98
C ARG A 59 5.68 7.89 1.26
N GLY A 60 4.95 8.71 0.53
CA GLY A 60 3.81 8.24 -0.25
C GLY A 60 2.73 9.29 -0.47
N LYS A 61 1.67 8.90 -1.18
CA LYS A 61 0.46 9.71 -1.38
C LYS A 61 -0.77 8.81 -1.36
N GLY A 62 -1.81 9.22 -0.62
CA GLY A 62 -2.99 8.39 -0.40
C GLY A 62 -2.61 7.04 0.20
N LEU A 63 -3.11 5.96 -0.40
CA LEU A 63 -2.79 4.59 0.05
C LEU A 63 -1.53 3.99 -0.59
N MET A 64 -0.83 4.73 -1.45
CA MET A 64 0.47 4.30 -1.97
C MET A 64 1.57 4.78 -1.03
N VAL A 65 1.92 3.93 -0.05
CA VAL A 65 2.90 4.24 1.00
C VAL A 65 4.15 3.36 0.86
N GLY A 66 5.31 3.99 0.85
CA GLY A 66 6.63 3.38 0.97
C GLY A 66 7.22 3.63 2.36
N VAL A 67 7.67 2.58 3.01
CA VAL A 67 8.39 2.65 4.29
C VAL A 67 9.78 2.08 4.07
N GLU A 68 10.78 2.85 4.45
CA GLU A 68 12.18 2.47 4.36
C GLU A 68 12.69 1.97 5.71
N PHE A 69 13.31 0.80 5.69
CA PHE A 69 13.83 0.15 6.88
C PHE A 69 15.34 0.09 6.82
N ALA A 70 16.00 0.35 7.96
CA ALA A 70 17.42 0.15 8.10
C ALA A 70 17.77 -1.34 7.98
N SER A 71 18.91 -1.64 7.36
CA SER A 71 19.41 -3.00 7.21
C SER A 71 20.58 -3.23 8.16
N PRO A 72 20.71 -4.42 8.78
CA PRO A 72 21.89 -4.73 9.60
C PRO A 72 23.17 -4.92 8.79
N THR A 73 23.03 -5.36 7.54
CA THR A 73 24.14 -5.42 6.59
C THR A 73 23.81 -4.37 5.53
N GLY A 74 24.59 -3.29 5.49
CA GLY A 74 24.54 -2.35 4.37
C GLY A 74 24.75 -3.09 3.04
N THR A 75 24.33 -2.47 1.96
CA THR A 75 24.67 -2.88 0.59
C THR A 75 26.18 -2.68 0.30
N GLY A 76 26.91 -1.97 1.18
CA GLY A 76 28.36 -1.78 1.18
C GLY A 76 28.89 -1.23 2.52
N PRO A 77 30.22 -1.08 2.66
CA PRO A 77 30.89 -0.69 3.92
C PRO A 77 30.66 0.77 4.36
N TYR A 78 30.04 1.62 3.53
CA TYR A 78 29.78 3.05 3.81
C TYR A 78 28.30 3.44 3.71
N ASP A 79 27.37 2.50 3.85
CA ASP A 79 25.95 2.85 3.78
C ASP A 79 25.47 3.55 5.06
N PRO A 80 24.92 4.79 4.98
CA PRO A 80 24.37 5.51 6.13
C PRO A 80 23.09 4.86 6.69
N PHE A 81 22.54 3.87 5.97
CA PHE A 81 21.34 3.12 6.33
C PHE A 81 21.63 1.77 7.02
N ALA A 82 22.92 1.46 7.22
CA ALA A 82 23.35 0.26 7.92
C ALA A 82 23.27 0.45 9.44
N ASN A 83 22.40 -0.30 10.10
CA ASN A 83 22.29 -0.29 11.56
C ASN A 83 22.38 -1.74 12.12
N PRO A 84 23.51 -2.12 12.75
CA PRO A 84 23.71 -3.48 13.27
C PRO A 84 22.75 -3.87 14.41
N ALA A 85 22.03 -2.91 15.00
CA ALA A 85 21.01 -3.18 16.03
C ALA A 85 19.68 -3.73 15.46
N VAL A 86 19.50 -3.75 14.13
CA VAL A 86 18.24 -4.16 13.49
C VAL A 86 18.27 -5.65 13.13
N PRO A 87 17.18 -6.42 13.33
CA PRO A 87 17.16 -7.83 12.97
C PRO A 87 17.18 -8.09 11.45
N ALA A 88 18.07 -9.00 11.00
CA ALA A 88 18.38 -9.27 9.58
C ALA A 88 17.22 -9.74 8.70
N LYS A 89 16.10 -10.19 9.27
CA LYS A 89 14.92 -10.65 8.52
C LYS A 89 13.69 -9.75 8.68
N LEU A 90 13.84 -8.59 9.30
CA LEU A 90 12.70 -7.75 9.66
C LEU A 90 11.94 -7.21 8.44
N ALA A 91 12.64 -6.64 7.45
CA ALA A 91 12.01 -6.11 6.24
C ALA A 91 11.22 -7.20 5.48
N THR A 92 11.79 -8.40 5.37
CA THR A 92 11.13 -9.55 4.73
C THR A 92 9.92 -10.05 5.52
N ALA A 93 10.01 -10.10 6.85
CA ALA A 93 8.91 -10.49 7.72
C ALA A 93 7.76 -9.48 7.66
N LEU A 94 8.09 -8.18 7.73
CA LEU A 94 7.13 -7.08 7.63
C LEU A 94 6.42 -7.09 6.27
N ARG A 95 7.16 -7.23 5.16
CA ARG A 95 6.58 -7.35 3.82
C ARG A 95 5.58 -8.51 3.73
N ARG A 96 5.91 -9.70 4.24
CA ARG A 96 4.99 -10.85 4.24
C ARG A 96 3.77 -10.63 5.13
N SER A 97 3.90 -9.89 6.23
CA SER A 97 2.78 -9.60 7.13
C SER A 97 1.86 -8.51 6.56
N ALA A 98 2.44 -7.47 5.96
CA ALA A 98 1.73 -6.36 5.34
C ALA A 98 0.94 -6.82 4.11
N SER A 99 1.54 -7.60 3.20
CA SER A 99 0.83 -8.15 2.04
C SER A 99 -0.34 -9.06 2.43
N ARG A 100 -0.21 -9.83 3.52
CA ARG A 100 -1.29 -10.68 4.04
C ARG A 100 -2.45 -9.88 4.64
N LYS A 101 -2.17 -8.82 5.41
CA LYS A 101 -3.21 -7.94 5.97
C LYS A 101 -3.88 -7.08 4.89
N ALA A 102 -3.12 -6.55 3.93
CA ALA A 102 -3.66 -5.78 2.82
C ALA A 102 -4.67 -6.63 2.01
N PHE A 103 -4.31 -7.88 1.68
CA PHE A 103 -5.17 -8.76 0.90
C PHE A 103 -6.42 -9.24 1.65
N SER A 104 -6.37 -9.36 2.98
CA SER A 104 -7.55 -9.74 3.79
C SER A 104 -8.50 -8.57 4.06
N SER A 105 -8.00 -7.32 4.00
CA SER A 105 -8.81 -6.11 4.10
C SER A 105 -9.52 -5.78 2.77
N SER A 106 -8.80 -5.88 1.65
CA SER A 106 -9.31 -5.62 0.29
C SER A 106 -10.38 -6.63 -0.12
N ARG A 107 -10.24 -7.92 0.23
CA ARG A 107 -11.28 -8.92 -0.07
C ARG A 107 -12.60 -8.67 0.64
N ARG A 108 -12.59 -8.15 1.88
CA ARG A 108 -13.82 -7.83 2.62
C ARG A 108 -14.58 -6.63 2.04
N ALA A 109 -13.86 -5.63 1.53
CA ALA A 109 -14.46 -4.49 0.86
C ALA A 109 -15.09 -4.90 -0.49
N CYS A 110 -14.36 -5.66 -1.31
CA CYS A 110 -14.81 -6.09 -2.63
C CYS A 110 -16.04 -7.04 -2.57
N THR A 111 -16.07 -8.00 -1.62
CA THR A 111 -17.24 -8.90 -1.47
C THR A 111 -18.52 -8.19 -1.04
N ARG A 112 -18.42 -6.99 -0.44
CA ARG A 112 -19.60 -6.22 -0.03
C ARG A 112 -20.22 -5.44 -1.20
N SER A 113 -19.42 -4.90 -2.11
CA SER A 113 -19.91 -4.18 -3.29
C SER A 113 -20.40 -5.12 -4.40
N PHE A 114 -19.77 -6.30 -4.57
CA PHE A 114 -20.16 -7.25 -5.62
C PHE A 114 -21.47 -7.99 -5.34
N GLY A 115 -21.90 -8.08 -4.07
CA GLY A 115 -23.16 -8.72 -3.67
C GLY A 115 -24.42 -7.88 -3.92
N LEU A 116 -24.27 -6.61 -4.33
CA LEU A 116 -25.37 -5.69 -4.64
C LEU A 116 -25.64 -5.53 -6.14
N PHE A 117 -24.85 -6.18 -7.00
CA PHE A 117 -24.92 -6.05 -8.47
C PHE A 117 -25.48 -7.30 -9.18
N LEU A 118 -25.94 -8.31 -8.43
CA LEU A 118 -26.73 -9.42 -8.97
C LEU A 118 -28.20 -9.29 -8.52
N PRO A 119 -29.16 -9.08 -9.42
CA PRO A 119 -30.50 -9.65 -9.25
C PRO A 119 -30.48 -11.18 -9.41
#